data_AF-A0A969F5T0-F1
#
_entry.id   AF-A0A969F5T0-F1
#
_cell.length_a   1.000
_cell.length_b   1.000
_cell.length_c   1.000
_cell.angle_alpha   90.00
_cell.angle_beta   90.00
_cell.angle_gamma   90.00
#
_symmetry.space_group_name_H-M   'P 1'
#
loop_
_entity.id
_entity.type
_entity.pdbx_description
1 polymer ?
#
loop_
_entity_poly.entity_id
_entity_poly.type
_entity_poly.pdbx_seq_one_letter_code
_entity_poly.pdbx_strand_id
1 'polypeptide(L)' 'MVQDDEPALLRQAQKGDEMAFAELVRRHQTAVFNVAYRLFGRRQDAEDAAQEAFFAGLPGT' A
#
# COMPACT_ATOMS: atom_id res chain seq x y z
N MET A 1 0.58 -22.50 7.73
CA MET A 1 -0.23 -21.55 8.51
C MET A 1 0.38 -20.18 8.29
N VAL A 2 -0.07 -19.43 7.28
CA VAL A 2 0.28 -18.02 7.16
C VAL A 2 -0.59 -17.34 8.20
N GLN A 3 -0.04 -17.09 9.38
CA GLN A 3 -0.74 -16.26 10.35
C GLN A 3 -0.86 -14.87 9.75
N ASP A 4 -2.02 -14.27 9.97
CA ASP A 4 -2.37 -12.93 9.54
C ASP A 4 -1.47 -11.94 10.30
N ASP A 5 -0.22 -11.81 9.86
CA ASP A 5 0.78 -10.87 10.39
C ASP A 5 0.55 -9.46 9.86
N GLU A 6 -0.51 -9.20 9.09
CA GLU A 6 -0.89 -7.86 8.64
C GLU A 6 -0.95 -6.84 9.79
N PRO A 7 -1.61 -7.11 10.94
CA PRO A 7 -1.54 -6.23 12.11
C PRO A 7 -0.14 -6.11 12.74
N ALA A 8 0.76 -7.07 12.53
CA ALA A 8 2.16 -6.97 12.97
C ALA A 8 2.98 -6.09 12.00
N LEU A 9 2.83 -6.30 10.70
CA LEU A 9 3.44 -5.51 9.63
C LEU A 9 2.99 -4.05 9.70
N LEU A 10 1.69 -3.79 9.95
CA LEU A 10 1.16 -2.44 10.15
C LEU A 10 1.83 -1.74 11.32
N ARG A 11 1.99 -2.42 12.46
CA ARG A 11 2.65 -1.86 13.64
C ARG A 11 4.15 -1.62 13.40
N GLN A 12 4.81 -2.45 12.61
CA GLN A 12 6.22 -2.27 12.25
C GLN A 12 6.39 -1.11 11.26
N ALA A 13 5.56 -1.06 10.20
CA ALA A 13 5.55 0.02 9.23
C ALA A 13 5.25 1.39 9.88
N GLN A 14 4.32 1.44 10.83
CA GLN A 14 4.05 2.65 11.63
C GLN A 14 5.23 3.10 12.50
N LYS A 15 6.16 2.18 12.82
CA LYS A 15 7.40 2.50 13.54
C LYS A 15 8.55 2.86 12.60
N GLY A 16 8.31 2.96 11.29
CA GLY A 16 9.32 3.26 10.27
C GLY A 16 10.05 2.03 9.73
N ASP A 17 9.54 0.81 9.94
CA ASP A 17 10.12 -0.39 9.34
C ASP A 17 9.79 -0.44 7.83
N GLU A 18 10.79 -0.11 7.01
CA GLU A 18 10.69 -0.08 5.56
C GLU A 18 10.38 -1.46 4.94
N MET A 19 10.87 -2.54 5.55
CA MET A 19 10.62 -3.91 5.07
C MET A 19 9.18 -4.32 5.32
N ALA A 20 8.64 -3.99 6.50
CA ALA A 20 7.25 -4.23 6.82
C ALA A 20 6.32 -3.40 5.92
N PHE A 21 6.69 -2.15 5.62
CA PHE A 21 5.95 -1.32 4.67
C PHE A 21 6.00 -1.89 3.25
N ALA A 22 7.18 -2.27 2.75
CA ALA A 22 7.33 -2.84 1.42
C ALA A 22 6.47 -4.11 1.24
N GLU A 23 6.38 -4.95 2.28
CA GLU A 23 5.52 -6.13 2.27
C GLU A 23 4.02 -5.76 2.24
N LEU A 24 3.59 -4.74 3.00
CA LEU A 24 2.22 -4.21 2.92
C LEU A 24 1.90 -3.65 1.53
N VAL A 25 2.80 -2.83 0.97
CA VAL A 25 2.64 -2.27 -0.39
C VAL A 25 2.52 -3.40 -1.39
N ARG A 26 3.41 -4.40 -1.35
CA ARG A 26 3.36 -5.55 -2.27
C ARG A 26 2.05 -6.33 -2.19
N ARG A 27 1.49 -6.51 -0.99
CA ARG A 27 0.21 -7.19 -0.80
C ARG A 27 -0.97 -6.39 -1.33
N HIS A 28 -0.96 -5.08 -1.12
CA HIS A 28 -2.09 -4.21 -1.44
C HIS A 28 -2.00 -3.54 -2.82
N GLN A 29 -0.83 -3.54 -3.48
CA GLN A 29 -0.60 -2.80 -4.73
C GLN A 29 -1.61 -3.18 -5.82
N THR A 30 -1.93 -4.46 -5.95
CA THR A 30 -2.82 -4.95 -7.00
C THR A 30 -4.26 -4.55 -6.71
N ALA A 31 -4.68 -4.61 -5.44
CA ALA A 31 -6.02 -4.20 -5.03
C ALA A 31 -6.21 -2.68 -5.22
N VAL A 32 -5.25 -1.89 -4.75
CA VAL A 32 -5.26 -0.42 -4.88
C VAL A 32 -5.21 0.00 -6.35
N PHE A 33 -4.33 -0.60 -7.15
CA PHE A 33 -4.25 -0.34 -8.59
C PHE A 33 -5.57 -0.68 -9.30
N ASN A 34 -6.21 -1.81 -8.98
CA ASN A 34 -7.48 -2.19 -9.59
C ASN A 34 -8.61 -1.21 -9.25
N VAL A 35 -8.65 -0.70 -8.02
CA VAL A 35 -9.60 0.33 -7.61
C VAL A 35 -9.34 1.65 -8.35
N ALA A 36 -8.08 2.10 -8.36
CA ALA A 36 -7.69 3.32 -9.06
C ALA A 36 -7.95 3.22 -10.58
N TYR A 37 -7.68 2.06 -11.18
CA TYR A 37 -7.95 1.81 -12.60
C TYR A 37 -9.45 1.86 -12.93
N ARG A 38 -10.31 1.38 -12.04
CA ARG A 38 -11.77 1.50 -12.20
C ARG A 38 -12.26 2.94 -12.10
N LEU A 39 -11.57 3.78 -11.33
CA LEU A 39 -11.94 5.19 -11.13
C LEU A 39 -11.46 6.08 -12.29
N PHE A 40 -10.21 5.92 -12.71
CA PHE A 40 -9.60 6.81 -13.70
C PHE A 40 -9.65 6.26 -15.13
N GLY A 41 -9.84 4.94 -15.31
CA GLY A 41 -9.90 4.30 -16.63
C GLY A 41 -8.60 4.37 -17.45
N ARG A 42 -7.53 4.94 -16.87
CA ARG A 42 -6.22 5.11 -17.49
C ARG A 42 -5.16 4.58 -16.55
N ARG A 43 -4.21 3.83 -17.11
CA ARG A 43 -3.17 3.14 -16.35
C ARG A 43 -2.27 4.12 -15.58
N GLN A 44 -1.83 5.20 -16.22
CA GLN A 44 -0.92 6.17 -15.60
C GLN A 44 -1.54 6.83 -14.37
N ASP A 45 -2.77 7.32 -14.48
CA ASP A 45 -3.49 7.94 -13.36
C ASP A 45 -3.75 6.94 -12.22
N ALA A 46 -3.95 5.66 -12.56
CA ALA A 46 -4.10 4.60 -11.58
C ALA A 46 -2.78 4.23 -10.86
N GLU A 47 -1.65 4.25 -11.58
CA GLU A 47 -0.32 4.02 -10.99
C GLU A 47 0.06 5.18 -10.05
N ASP A 48 -0.22 6.41 -10.46
CA ASP A 48 0.05 7.63 -9.68
C ASP A 48 -0.79 7.68 -8.41
N ALA A 49 -2.12 7.49 -8.53
CA ALA A 49 -3.02 7.46 -7.37
C ALA A 49 -2.74 6.29 -6.42
N ALA A 50 -2.33 5.13 -6.94
CA ALA A 50 -1.94 4.01 -6.10
C ALA A 50 -0.67 4.33 -5.29
N GLN A 51 0.32 4.95 -5.92
CA GLN A 51 1.53 5.40 -5.23
C GLN A 51 1.20 6.45 -4.16
N GLU A 52 0.45 7.50 -4.51
CA GLU A 52 0.05 8.53 -3.55
C GLU A 52 -0.72 7.96 -2.36
N ALA A 53 -1.60 6.97 -2.56
CA ALA A 53 -2.33 6.32 -1.48
C ALA A 53 -1.40 5.63 -0.46
N PHE A 54 -0.28 5.06 -0.92
CA PHE A 54 0.72 4.45 -0.03
C PHE A 54 1.61 5.50 0.65
N PHE A 55 1.94 6.61 -0.03
CA PHE A 55 2.72 7.70 0.56
C PHE A 55 1.92 8.53 1.57
N ALA A 56 0.62 8.75 1.34
CA ALA A 56 -0.26 9.49 2.25
C ALA A 56 -0.74 8.65 3.45
N GLY A 57 -0.75 7.31 3.33
CA GLY A 57 -1.26 6.39 4.34
C GLY A 57 -0.33 6.10 5.52
N LEU A 58 0.95 6.51 5.46
CA LEU A 58 1.90 6.35 6.57
C LEU A 58 2.22 7.70 7.22
N PRO A 59 2.07 7.83 8.56
CA PRO A 59 2.44 9.05 9.26
C PRO A 59 3.97 9.21 9.28
N GLY A 60 4.47 10.18 8.52
CA GLY A 60 5.89 10.50 8.45
C GLY A 60 6.26 11.75 7.65
N THR A 61 5.31 12.67 7.46
CA THR A 61 5.57 14.04 6.95
C THR A 61 5.38 15.06 8.05
#